data_AF-A0A1Y3BJ31-F1
#
_entry.id   AF-A0A1Y3BJ31-F1
#
_cell.length_a   1.000
_cell.length_b   1.000
_cell.length_c   1.000
_cell.angle_alpha   90.00
_cell.angle_beta   90.00
_cell.angle_gamma   90.00
#
_symmetry.space_group_name_H-M   'P 1'
#
loop_
_entity.id
_entity.type
_entity.pdbx_description
1 polymer ?
#
loop_
_entity_poly.entity_id
_entity_poly.type
_entity_poly.pdbx_seq_one_letter_code
_entity_poly.pdbx_strand_id
1 'polypeptide(L)'
;MSIKDIDKFISQFVIVESRLGSSQRTKTKCNPNGKDWFNLDIIEMKDVYENAQKCLKQLSNGQQMFFVQKEWKICCEILLKNADNISITLEYWIFSNQPLMNEKDIFEQKRMDEFSQKVYEIFIRMSNMIKSLIVLTRSTPAYRI
;
A
#
# COMPACT_ATOMS: atom_id res chain seq x y z
N MET A 1 5.87 -1.09 -17.75
CA MET A 1 5.09 -1.13 -16.50
C MET A 1 3.65 -1.38 -16.88
N SER A 2 3.12 -2.56 -16.55
CA SER A 2 1.73 -2.95 -16.79
C SER A 2 0.84 -2.49 -15.62
N ILE A 3 -0.48 -2.44 -15.81
CA ILE A 3 -1.42 -2.21 -14.68
C ILE A 3 -1.22 -3.24 -13.58
N LYS A 4 -0.88 -4.49 -13.94
CA LYS A 4 -0.59 -5.56 -12.97
C LYS A 4 0.59 -5.26 -12.06
N ASP A 5 1.48 -4.37 -12.50
CA ASP A 5 2.62 -3.95 -11.69
C ASP A 5 2.13 -2.97 -10.59
N ILE A 6 1.10 -2.16 -10.83
CA ILE A 6 0.55 -1.24 -9.81
C ILE A 6 -0.23 -1.99 -8.71
N ASP A 7 -0.57 -3.25 -8.92
CA ASP A 7 -1.36 -4.06 -7.99
C ASP A 7 -0.60 -4.45 -6.71
N LYS A 8 0.64 -4.00 -6.50
CA LYS A 8 1.32 -4.23 -5.22
C LYS A 8 0.93 -3.17 -4.21
N PHE A 9 0.07 -3.52 -3.27
CA PHE A 9 -0.22 -2.69 -2.10
C PHE A 9 0.93 -2.80 -1.10
N ILE A 10 1.67 -1.70 -0.95
CA ILE A 10 2.83 -1.61 -0.05
C ILE A 10 2.60 -0.73 1.18
N SER A 11 1.42 -0.10 1.28
CA SER A 11 1.07 0.82 2.38
C SER A 11 1.06 0.12 3.75
N GLN A 12 0.72 -1.17 3.82
CA GLN A 12 0.78 -1.91 5.10
C GLN A 12 2.21 -2.00 5.66
N PHE A 13 3.23 -2.11 4.81
CA PHE A 13 4.63 -2.15 5.27
C PHE A 13 5.03 -0.82 5.90
N VAL A 14 4.62 0.29 5.30
CA VAL A 14 4.89 1.64 5.84
C VAL A 14 4.27 1.83 7.22
N ILE A 15 3.02 1.39 7.40
CA ILE A 15 2.32 1.51 8.68
C ILE A 15 2.99 0.62 9.73
N VAL A 16 3.21 -0.66 9.44
CA VAL A 16 3.80 -1.59 10.42
C VAL A 16 5.22 -1.17 10.79
N GLU A 17 6.09 -0.85 9.82
CA GLU A 17 7.45 -0.36 10.09
C GLU A 17 7.44 0.84 11.04
N SER A 18 6.51 1.79 10.82
CA SER A 18 6.42 2.99 11.64
C SER A 18 6.01 2.72 13.09
N ARG A 19 5.56 1.50 13.43
CA ARG A 19 5.16 1.10 14.79
C ARG A 19 6.15 0.14 15.46
N LEU A 20 7.27 -0.18 14.81
CA LEU A 20 8.31 -1.07 15.38
C LEU A 20 9.26 -0.36 16.38
N GLY A 21 9.06 0.93 16.67
CA GLY A 21 9.86 1.68 17.64
C GLY A 21 11.30 1.98 17.22
N SER A 22 11.74 1.56 16.03
CA SER A 22 13.08 1.84 15.51
C SER A 22 13.05 2.85 14.36
N SER A 23 14.05 3.74 14.31
CA SER A 23 14.19 4.69 13.20
C SER A 23 14.82 4.00 12.00
N GLN A 24 14.04 3.84 10.93
CA GLN A 24 14.52 3.33 9.65
C GLN A 24 15.01 4.49 8.77
N ARG A 25 16.31 4.51 8.46
CA ARG A 25 16.90 5.41 7.47
C ARG A 25 17.25 4.62 6.22
N THR A 26 16.52 4.84 5.15
CA THR A 26 16.80 4.24 3.84
C THR A 26 17.81 5.08 3.07
N LYS A 27 18.56 4.46 2.15
CA LYS A 27 19.57 5.14 1.34
C LYS A 27 19.08 5.24 -0.09
N THR A 28 19.09 6.45 -0.65
CA THR A 28 18.82 6.65 -2.08
C THR A 28 19.88 5.93 -2.92
N LYS A 29 19.44 5.15 -3.91
CA LYS A 29 20.31 4.50 -4.90
C LYS A 29 20.02 5.11 -6.26
N CYS A 30 21.06 5.56 -6.96
CA CYS A 30 20.93 6.12 -8.31
C CYS A 30 20.70 5.05 -9.39
N ASN A 31 20.95 3.77 -9.08
CA ASN A 31 20.66 2.63 -9.95
C ASN A 31 19.76 1.63 -9.20
N PRO A 32 18.42 1.80 -9.25
CA PRO A 32 17.50 0.93 -8.53
C PRO A 32 17.52 -0.48 -9.14
N ASN A 33 17.49 -1.51 -8.29
CA ASN A 33 17.58 -2.92 -8.72
C ASN A 33 16.27 -3.46 -9.32
N GLY A 34 15.37 -2.58 -9.80
CA GLY A 34 14.05 -2.91 -10.35
C GLY A 34 13.03 -3.48 -9.34
N LYS A 35 13.40 -3.58 -8.06
CA LYS A 35 12.54 -4.10 -6.97
C LYS A 35 11.86 -3.00 -6.15
N ASP A 36 12.27 -1.75 -6.35
CA ASP A 36 11.81 -0.59 -5.58
C ASP A 36 10.48 -0.08 -6.15
N TRP A 37 9.38 -0.55 -5.56
CA TRP A 37 8.04 -0.16 -5.96
C TRP A 37 7.80 1.32 -5.69
N PHE A 38 7.15 2.01 -6.64
CA PHE A 38 6.85 3.45 -6.54
C PHE A 38 8.09 4.36 -6.37
N ASN A 39 9.26 3.89 -6.80
CA ASN A 39 10.57 4.54 -6.61
C ASN A 39 10.90 4.79 -5.13
N LEU A 40 10.46 3.88 -4.25
CA LEU A 40 10.70 3.92 -2.82
C LEU A 40 11.42 2.64 -2.37
N ASP A 41 12.48 2.82 -1.58
CA ASP A 41 13.18 1.75 -0.89
C ASP A 41 12.39 1.40 0.37
N ILE A 42 11.38 0.52 0.23
CA ILE A 42 10.55 0.03 1.34
C ILE A 42 10.91 -1.43 1.57
N ILE A 43 11.40 -1.71 2.77
CA ILE A 43 11.79 -3.07 3.17
C ILE A 43 10.52 -3.89 3.38
N GLU A 44 10.44 -5.03 2.69
CA GLU A 44 9.34 -5.98 2.86
C GLU A 44 9.62 -6.90 4.05
N MET A 45 8.78 -6.80 5.08
CA MET A 45 8.78 -7.76 6.18
C MET A 45 7.97 -9.00 5.81
N LYS A 46 8.58 -10.17 6.00
CA LYS A 46 7.95 -11.46 5.68
C LYS A 46 6.61 -11.63 6.40
N ASP A 47 6.56 -11.38 7.71
CA ASP A 47 5.36 -11.60 8.51
C ASP A 47 4.20 -10.67 8.09
N VAL A 48 4.51 -9.43 7.75
CA VAL A 48 3.52 -8.47 7.25
C VAL A 48 3.00 -8.89 5.88
N TYR A 49 3.88 -9.35 4.99
CA TYR A 49 3.47 -9.87 3.69
C TYR A 49 2.56 -11.10 3.84
N GLU A 50 2.93 -12.06 4.68
CA GLU A 50 2.14 -13.27 4.91
C GLU A 50 0.77 -12.95 5.53
N ASN A 51 0.70 -12.05 6.51
CA ASN A 51 -0.57 -11.64 7.11
C ASN A 51 -1.45 -10.89 6.12
N ALA A 52 -0.88 -9.97 5.33
CA ALA A 52 -1.62 -9.30 4.26
C ALA A 52 -2.17 -10.31 3.24
N GLN A 53 -1.35 -11.28 2.80
CA GLN A 53 -1.78 -12.35 1.90
C GLN A 53 -2.89 -13.23 2.50
N LYS A 54 -2.83 -13.55 3.80
CA LYS A 54 -3.89 -14.29 4.49
C LYS A 54 -5.21 -13.51 4.49
N CYS A 55 -5.20 -12.24 4.89
CA CYS A 55 -6.39 -11.38 4.86
C CYS A 55 -6.96 -11.28 3.44
N LEU A 56 -6.11 -11.12 2.43
CA LEU A 56 -6.52 -11.01 1.04
C LEU A 56 -7.14 -12.29 0.49
N LYS A 57 -6.59 -13.46 0.82
CA LYS A 57 -7.16 -14.76 0.41
C LYS A 57 -8.57 -14.96 0.97
N GLN A 58 -8.82 -14.50 2.20
CA GLN A 58 -10.13 -14.57 2.83
C GLN A 58 -11.17 -13.65 2.17
N LEU A 59 -10.74 -12.47 1.69
CA LEU A 59 -11.62 -11.50 1.02
C LEU A 59 -12.00 -11.89 -0.43
N SER A 60 -11.22 -12.75 -1.08
CA SER A 60 -11.22 -12.87 -2.55
C SER A 60 -11.52 -14.27 -3.08
N ASN A 61 -11.88 -15.24 -2.22
CA ASN A 61 -11.92 -16.66 -2.58
C ASN A 61 -10.64 -17.13 -3.31
N GLY A 62 -9.48 -16.54 -2.98
CA GLY A 62 -8.17 -16.92 -3.52
C GLY A 62 -7.69 -16.14 -4.76
N GLN A 63 -8.36 -15.07 -5.19
CA GLN A 63 -7.86 -14.21 -6.28
C GLN A 63 -6.98 -13.05 -5.75
N GLN A 64 -5.81 -12.80 -6.36
CA GLN A 64 -5.04 -11.57 -6.09
C GLN A 64 -5.92 -10.34 -6.34
N MET A 65 -5.96 -9.35 -5.45
CA MET A 65 -7.13 -8.45 -5.40
C MET A 65 -6.85 -6.95 -5.40
N PHE A 66 -5.60 -6.50 -5.44
CA PHE A 66 -5.29 -5.07 -5.51
C PHE A 66 -5.36 -4.52 -6.94
N PHE A 67 -6.35 -4.96 -7.71
CA PHE A 67 -6.56 -4.39 -9.02
C PHE A 67 -7.05 -2.96 -8.87
N VAL A 68 -6.38 -2.02 -9.52
CA VAL A 68 -6.83 -0.63 -9.64
C VAL A 68 -8.27 -0.54 -10.19
N GLN A 69 -8.70 -1.59 -10.91
CA GLN A 69 -10.01 -1.70 -11.53
C GLN A 69 -11.10 -2.31 -10.64
N LYS A 70 -10.77 -2.90 -9.49
CA LYS A 70 -11.77 -3.51 -8.59
C LYS A 70 -11.96 -2.69 -7.33
N GLU A 71 -13.19 -2.64 -6.85
CA GLU A 71 -13.44 -2.09 -5.52
C GLU A 71 -12.82 -2.98 -4.45
N TRP A 72 -12.10 -2.39 -3.52
CA TRP A 72 -11.56 -3.09 -2.36
C TRP A 72 -11.39 -2.14 -1.19
N LYS A 73 -11.41 -2.70 0.02
CA LYS A 73 -11.17 -1.98 1.27
C LYS A 73 -10.31 -2.82 2.20
N ILE A 74 -9.26 -2.21 2.75
CA ILE A 74 -8.37 -2.81 3.74
C ILE A 74 -8.34 -1.90 4.96
N CYS A 75 -8.37 -2.53 6.13
CA CYS A 75 -8.15 -1.88 7.41
C CYS A 75 -6.89 -2.47 8.05
N CYS A 76 -5.96 -1.60 8.45
CA CYS A 76 -4.86 -1.95 9.32
C CYS A 76 -5.14 -1.32 10.68
N GLU A 77 -5.30 -2.19 11.69
CA GLU A 77 -5.56 -1.80 13.07
C GLU A 77 -4.25 -1.82 13.87
N ILE A 78 -4.01 -0.76 14.63
CA ILE A 78 -2.90 -0.67 15.59
C ILE A 78 -3.47 -0.81 16.99
N LEU A 79 -3.00 -1.82 17.72
CA LEU A 79 -3.42 -2.13 19.08
C LEU A 79 -2.23 -2.09 20.04
N LEU A 80 -2.48 -1.60 21.25
CA LEU A 80 -1.58 -1.70 22.38
C LEU A 80 -2.09 -2.79 23.31
N LYS A 81 -1.24 -3.77 23.61
CA LYS A 81 -1.56 -4.85 24.55
C LYS A 81 -0.71 -4.72 25.80
N ASN A 82 -1.34 -4.57 26.97
CA ASN A 82 -0.64 -4.46 28.24
C ASN A 82 -0.24 -5.84 28.81
N ALA A 83 0.49 -5.85 29.93
CA ALA A 83 0.92 -7.06 30.62
C ALA A 83 -0.26 -7.94 31.10
N ASP A 84 -1.41 -7.32 31.37
CA ASP A 84 -2.64 -8.00 31.81
C ASP A 84 -3.47 -8.56 30.64
N ASN A 85 -2.90 -8.60 29.41
CA ASN A 85 -3.55 -8.99 28.17
C ASN A 85 -4.75 -8.12 27.73
N ILE A 86 -4.94 -6.96 28.35
CA ILE A 86 -5.94 -5.96 27.94
C ILE A 86 -5.40 -5.26 26.70
N SER A 87 -6.21 -5.26 25.63
CA SER A 87 -5.88 -4.61 24.36
C SER A 87 -6.70 -3.34 24.19
N ILE A 88 -6.04 -2.26 23.76
CA ILE A 88 -6.67 -0.98 23.43
C ILE A 88 -6.31 -0.65 21.99
N THR A 89 -7.32 -0.39 21.16
CA THR A 89 -7.10 0.07 19.79
C THR A 89 -6.66 1.53 19.82
N LEU A 90 -5.53 1.80 19.18
CA LEU A 90 -4.94 3.14 19.06
C LEU A 90 -5.32 3.82 17.75
N GLU A 91 -5.33 3.07 16.64
CA GLU A 91 -5.53 3.63 15.30
C GLU A 91 -6.20 2.66 14.34
N TYR A 92 -6.94 3.22 13.39
CA TYR A 92 -7.43 2.52 12.21
C TYR A 92 -6.93 3.21 10.94
N TRP A 93 -6.21 2.46 10.10
CA TRP A 93 -5.75 2.90 8.80
C TRP A 93 -6.55 2.20 7.71
N ILE A 94 -7.42 2.95 7.06
CA ILE A 94 -8.33 2.42 6.05
C ILE A 94 -7.88 2.87 4.68
N PHE A 95 -7.67 1.91 3.79
CA PHE A 95 -7.43 2.15 2.37
C PHE A 95 -8.57 1.55 1.59
N SER A 96 -9.11 2.31 0.65
CA SER A 96 -10.14 1.83 -0.25
C SER A 96 -9.84 2.26 -1.66
N ASN A 97 -10.06 1.35 -2.60
CA ASN A 97 -10.14 1.70 -4.01
C ASN A 97 -11.60 1.73 -4.42
N GLN A 98 -12.01 2.86 -4.97
CA GLN A 98 -13.33 3.02 -5.59
C GLN A 98 -13.09 3.31 -7.08
N PRO A 99 -13.14 2.30 -7.94
CA PRO A 99 -12.96 2.52 -9.36
C PRO A 99 -14.13 3.38 -9.89
N LEU A 100 -13.81 4.57 -10.41
CA LEU A 100 -14.78 5.50 -10.99
C LEU A 100 -15.24 5.09 -12.42
N MET A 101 -14.81 3.94 -12.93
CA MET A 101 -15.02 3.56 -14.32
C MET A 101 -16.24 2.66 -14.48
N ASN A 102 -17.25 3.13 -15.22
CA ASN A 102 -18.14 2.24 -15.93
C ASN A 102 -17.29 1.45 -16.94
N GLU A 103 -17.40 0.13 -16.96
CA GLU A 103 -16.62 -0.79 -17.82
C GLU A 103 -16.60 -0.43 -19.32
N LYS A 104 -17.49 0.48 -19.75
CA LYS A 104 -17.67 0.93 -21.13
C LYS A 104 -16.60 1.92 -21.61
N ASP A 105 -15.94 2.68 -20.72
CA ASP A 105 -14.98 3.72 -21.13
C ASP A 105 -13.56 3.20 -21.39
N ILE A 106 -13.30 1.92 -21.16
CA ILE A 106 -11.97 1.30 -21.32
C ILE A 106 -11.82 0.61 -22.69
N PHE A 107 -12.92 0.19 -23.32
CA PHE A 107 -12.89 -0.53 -24.59
C PHE A 107 -13.01 0.34 -25.85
N GLU A 108 -13.22 1.66 -25.70
CA GLU A 108 -13.06 2.60 -26.83
C GLU A 108 -11.59 3.01 -26.95
N GLN A 109 -10.87 2.16 -27.68
CA GLN A 109 -9.42 2.09 -27.80
C GLN A 109 -8.83 3.34 -28.49
N LYS A 110 -8.51 4.35 -27.67
CA LYS A 110 -7.51 5.38 -27.95
C LYS A 110 -6.10 4.78 -27.86
N ARG A 111 -5.19 5.30 -28.68
CA ARG A 111 -3.80 4.85 -28.96
C ARG A 111 -3.05 4.33 -27.72
N MET A 112 -2.26 3.25 -27.90
CA MET A 112 -1.38 2.63 -26.88
C MET A 112 -0.56 3.63 -26.06
N ASP A 113 -0.09 4.73 -26.69
CA ASP A 113 0.71 5.77 -26.03
C ASP A 113 -0.04 6.50 -24.90
N GLU A 114 -1.35 6.74 -25.07
CA GLU A 114 -2.20 7.42 -24.09
C GLU A 114 -2.47 6.53 -22.87
N PHE A 115 -2.49 5.21 -23.05
CA PHE A 115 -2.64 4.26 -21.95
C PHE A 115 -1.39 4.18 -21.08
N SER A 116 -0.21 4.08 -21.68
CA SER A 116 1.06 4.07 -20.96
C SER A 116 1.28 5.35 -20.15
N GLN A 117 0.88 6.51 -20.70
CA GLN A 117 0.94 7.78 -19.98
C GLN A 117 0.04 7.79 -18.74
N LYS A 118 -1.21 7.32 -18.84
CA LYS A 118 -2.14 7.24 -17.70
C LYS A 118 -1.63 6.30 -16.61
N VAL A 119 -1.06 5.14 -16.98
CA VAL A 119 -0.46 4.20 -16.02
C VAL A 119 0.69 4.85 -15.26
N TYR A 120 1.55 5.59 -15.96
CA TYR A 120 2.64 6.34 -15.34
C TYR A 120 2.13 7.43 -14.38
N GLU A 121 1.09 8.17 -14.76
CA GLU A 121 0.47 9.18 -13.88
C GLU A 121 -0.10 8.55 -12.60
N ILE A 122 -0.77 7.41 -12.69
CA ILE A 122 -1.26 6.67 -11.52
C ILE A 122 -0.08 6.27 -10.63
N PHE A 123 0.99 5.74 -11.22
CA PHE A 123 2.19 5.36 -10.47
C PHE A 123 2.81 6.53 -9.71
N ILE A 124 2.92 7.71 -10.33
CA ILE A 124 3.44 8.92 -9.67
C ILE A 124 2.52 9.39 -8.54
N ARG A 125 1.20 9.36 -8.74
CA ARG A 125 0.23 9.72 -7.69
C ARG A 125 0.30 8.77 -6.51
N MET A 126 0.40 7.46 -6.76
CA MET A 126 0.58 6.44 -5.73
C MET A 126 1.90 6.62 -4.98
N SER A 127 3.00 6.93 -5.68
CA SER A 127 4.29 7.25 -5.06
C SER A 127 4.18 8.43 -4.09
N ASN A 128 3.50 9.50 -4.50
CA ASN A 128 3.28 10.67 -3.65
C ASN A 128 2.37 10.35 -2.45
N MET A 129 1.31 9.57 -2.65
CA MET A 129 0.45 9.10 -1.56
C MET A 129 1.26 8.33 -0.51
N ILE A 130 2.14 7.42 -0.93
CA ILE A 130 2.97 6.62 -0.02
C ILE A 130 3.99 7.51 0.72
N LYS A 131 4.58 8.51 0.05
CA LYS A 131 5.45 9.50 0.71
C LYS A 131 4.69 10.29 1.78
N SER A 132 3.47 10.73 1.49
CA SER A 132 2.61 11.40 2.47
C SER A 132 2.27 10.48 3.64
N LEU A 133 1.99 9.20 3.37
CA LEU A 133 1.75 8.19 4.40
C LEU A 133 2.95 8.03 5.34
N ILE A 134 4.18 7.97 4.81
CA ILE A 134 5.42 7.89 5.61
C ILE A 134 5.56 9.07 6.59
N VAL A 135 5.14 10.27 6.19
CA VAL A 135 5.17 11.45 7.06
C VAL A 135 4.03 11.40 8.08
N LEU A 136 2.82 11.03 7.63
CA LEU A 136 1.63 10.99 8.47
C LEU A 136 1.76 9.96 9.59
N THR A 137 2.28 8.76 9.30
CA THR A 137 2.45 7.70 10.29
C THR A 137 3.39 8.08 11.43
N ARG A 138 4.27 9.07 11.25
CA ARG A 138 5.17 9.61 12.30
C ARG A 138 4.57 10.80 13.07
N SER A 139 3.46 11.33 12.59
CA SER A 139 2.80 12.50 13.17
C SER A 139 1.67 12.11 14.13
N THR A 140 1.24 10.85 14.12
CA THR A 140 0.18 10.37 15.00
C THR A 140 0.70 10.06 16.42
N PRO A 141 -0.14 10.18 17.46
CA PRO A 141 0.28 9.92 18.85
C PRO A 141 0.84 8.50 19.06
N ALA A 142 0.29 7.49 18.40
CA ALA A 142 0.74 6.10 18.55
C ALA A 142 2.18 5.87 18.08
N TYR A 143 2.75 6.79 17.28
CA TYR A 143 4.16 6.72 16.90
C TYR A 143 5.11 6.91 18.09
N ARG A 144 4.68 7.62 19.14
CA ARG A 144 5.51 7.97 20.30
C ARG A 144 5.30 7.06 21.51
N ILE A 145 4.41 6.07 21.39
CA ILE A 145 4.15 5.05 22.41
C ILE A 145 5.23 3.98 22.31
#